data_AF-A0A1M6ANG5-F1
#
_entry.id   AF-A0A1M6ANG5-F1
#
_cell.length_a   1.000
_cell.length_b   1.000
_cell.length_c   1.000
_cell.angle_alpha   90.00
_cell.angle_beta   90.00
_cell.angle_gamma   90.00
#
_symmetry.space_group_name_H-M   'P 1'
#
loop_
_entity.id
_entity.type
_entity.pdbx_description
1 polymer ?
#
loop_
_entity_poly.entity_id
_entity_poly.type
_entity_poly.pdbx_seq_one_letter_code
_entity_poly.pdbx_strand_id
1 'polypeptide(L)'
;MLQIRPSCENCDAPLPNTSDQAMICSFECTFCKDCVDHIFHNVCPNCGGGFEKRPTRPSNCFTGNCVDRYPASQKKVFKPVVFDKFKEILNIFRDIEPRKR
;
A
#
# COMPACT_ATOMS: atom_id res chain seq x y z
N MET A 1 7.02 12.34 5.88
CA MET A 1 5.60 12.08 6.24
C MET A 1 5.01 11.22 5.15
N LEU A 2 4.19 10.22 5.51
CA LEU A 2 3.57 9.31 4.56
C LEU A 2 2.86 10.04 3.42
N GLN A 3 3.09 9.65 2.16
CA GLN A 3 2.49 10.36 1.03
C GLN A 3 0.97 10.22 0.94
N ILE A 4 0.39 9.11 1.43
CA ILE A 4 -1.04 8.79 1.28
C ILE A 4 -1.41 8.78 -0.21
N ARG A 5 -0.92 7.76 -0.92
CA ARG A 5 -1.18 7.61 -2.36
C ARG A 5 -2.68 7.37 -2.60
N PRO A 6 -3.28 7.99 -3.62
CA PRO A 6 -4.72 8.05 -3.79
C PRO A 6 -5.30 6.84 -4.54
N SER A 7 -4.48 5.93 -5.05
CA SER A 7 -4.94 4.74 -5.78
C SER A 7 -4.03 3.52 -5.56
N CYS A 8 -4.58 2.34 -5.84
CA CYS A 8 -3.87 1.07 -5.84
C CYS A 8 -2.86 1.05 -6.99
N GLU A 9 -1.60 0.73 -6.69
CA GLU A 9 -0.56 0.70 -7.71
C GLU A 9 -0.76 -0.41 -8.76
N ASN A 10 -1.57 -1.42 -8.46
CA ASN A 10 -1.80 -2.54 -9.36
C ASN A 10 -3.06 -2.40 -10.25
N CYS A 11 -4.20 -2.05 -9.65
CA CYS A 11 -5.50 -2.02 -10.33
C CYS A 11 -6.11 -0.61 -10.46
N ASP A 12 -5.40 0.43 -10.02
CA ASP A 12 -5.84 1.84 -9.94
C ASP A 12 -7.13 2.09 -9.13
N ALA A 13 -7.59 1.11 -8.34
CA ALA A 13 -8.73 1.31 -7.45
C ALA A 13 -8.50 2.52 -6.53
N PRO A 14 -9.51 3.40 -6.32
CA PRO A 14 -9.35 4.60 -5.52
C PRO A 14 -9.13 4.25 -4.05
N LEU A 15 -8.08 4.81 -3.46
CA LEU A 15 -7.68 4.63 -2.07
C LEU A 15 -7.53 6.01 -1.40
N PRO A 16 -8.62 6.78 -1.22
CA PRO A 16 -8.57 8.07 -0.54
C PRO A 16 -8.02 7.95 0.88
N ASN A 17 -7.70 9.09 1.51
CA ASN A 17 -7.19 9.12 2.90
C ASN A 17 -8.07 8.29 3.87
N THR A 18 -9.39 8.34 3.68
CA THR A 18 -10.42 7.65 4.48
C THR A 18 -10.67 6.19 4.07
N SER A 19 -9.99 5.67 3.06
CA SER A 19 -10.17 4.29 2.60
C SER A 19 -9.72 3.29 3.67
N ASP A 20 -10.60 2.34 3.98
CA ASP A 20 -10.32 1.21 4.85
C ASP A 20 -9.65 0.03 4.11
N GLN A 21 -9.65 0.07 2.78
CA GLN A 21 -9.04 -0.94 1.90
C GLN A 21 -7.58 -0.64 1.56
N ALA A 22 -7.04 0.52 1.95
CA ALA A 22 -5.67 0.88 1.63
C ALA A 22 -4.69 0.10 2.50
N MET A 23 -3.82 -0.66 1.85
CA MET A 23 -2.72 -1.40 2.46
C MET A 23 -1.38 -0.77 2.05
N ILE A 24 -0.39 -0.83 2.93
CA ILE A 24 0.91 -0.19 2.72
C ILE A 24 2.07 -1.03 3.26
N CYS A 25 3.22 -1.01 2.56
CA CYS A 25 4.47 -1.58 3.07
C CYS A 25 5.41 -0.50 3.64
N SER A 26 6.56 -0.89 4.20
CA SER A 26 7.56 0.03 4.76
C SER A 26 8.16 1.02 3.75
N PHE A 27 8.11 0.71 2.46
CA PHE A 27 8.58 1.57 1.36
C PHE A 27 7.45 2.40 0.73
N GLU A 28 6.31 2.51 1.41
CA GLU A 28 5.12 3.25 0.96
C GLU A 28 4.50 2.75 -0.36
N CYS A 29 4.76 1.50 -0.77
CA CYS A 29 3.98 0.88 -1.86
C CYS A 29 2.54 0.68 -1.37
N THR A 30 1.57 1.19 -2.13
CA THR A 30 0.16 1.24 -1.75
C THR A 30 -0.68 0.38 -2.67
N PHE A 31 -1.43 -0.57 -2.09
CA PHE A 31 -2.32 -1.45 -2.82
C PHE A 31 -3.66 -1.58 -2.10
N CYS A 32 -4.72 -1.98 -2.81
CA CYS A 32 -5.98 -2.32 -2.15
C CYS A 32 -5.88 -3.69 -1.47
N LYS A 33 -6.72 -3.91 -0.45
CA LYS A 33 -6.82 -5.17 0.27
C LYS A 33 -7.03 -6.37 -0.64
N ASP A 34 -7.89 -6.26 -1.66
CA ASP A 34 -8.14 -7.34 -2.61
C ASP A 34 -6.86 -7.78 -3.35
N CYS A 35 -6.04 -6.82 -3.80
CA CYS A 35 -4.77 -7.14 -4.44
C CYS A 35 -3.81 -7.80 -3.43
N VAL A 36 -3.75 -7.29 -2.20
CA VAL A 36 -2.89 -7.85 -1.15
C VAL A 36 -3.25 -9.28 -0.81
N ASP A 37 -4.54 -9.59 -0.67
CA ASP A 37 -5.02 -10.91 -0.25
C ASP A 37 -4.97 -11.94 -1.38
N HIS A 38 -5.41 -11.55 -2.59
CA HIS A 38 -5.67 -12.48 -3.68
C HIS A 38 -4.58 -12.53 -4.75
N ILE A 39 -3.89 -11.42 -5.00
CA ILE A 39 -2.83 -11.36 -6.03
C ILE A 39 -1.46 -11.55 -5.38
N PHE A 40 -1.23 -10.83 -4.28
CA PHE A 40 0.09 -10.73 -3.66
C PHE A 40 0.30 -11.67 -2.49
N HIS A 41 -0.76 -12.23 -1.91
CA HIS A 41 -0.71 -13.08 -0.71
C HIS A 41 0.19 -12.49 0.38
N ASN A 42 -0.01 -11.20 0.66
CA ASN A 42 0.79 -10.43 1.60
C ASN A 42 2.31 -10.35 1.30
N VAL A 43 2.73 -10.48 0.03
CA VAL A 43 4.11 -10.28 -0.44
C VAL A 43 4.17 -9.05 -1.35
N CYS A 44 4.90 -8.02 -0.95
CA CYS A 44 5.02 -6.82 -1.77
C CYS A 44 5.80 -7.10 -3.06
N PRO A 45 5.25 -6.80 -4.25
CA PRO A 45 5.92 -7.08 -5.52
C PRO A 45 7.16 -6.20 -5.76
N ASN A 46 7.33 -5.12 -5.00
CA ASN A 46 8.47 -4.21 -5.14
C ASN A 46 9.58 -4.43 -4.10
N CYS A 47 9.29 -5.01 -2.93
CA CYS A 47 10.28 -5.17 -1.85
C CYS A 47 10.28 -6.53 -1.13
N GLY A 48 9.35 -7.45 -1.42
CA GLY A 48 9.23 -8.76 -0.75
C GLY A 48 8.61 -8.73 0.67
N GLY A 49 8.57 -7.56 1.32
CA GLY A 49 7.99 -7.38 2.66
C GLY A 49 6.47 -7.60 2.72
N GLY A 50 5.90 -7.55 3.93
CA GLY A 50 4.46 -7.60 4.14
C GLY A 50 3.74 -6.26 3.98
N PHE A 51 2.43 -6.31 4.14
CA PHE A 51 1.54 -5.16 4.16
C PHE A 51 0.83 -5.01 5.50
N GLU A 52 0.58 -3.77 5.86
CA GLU A 52 -0.26 -3.37 6.99
C GLU A 52 -1.36 -2.42 6.51
N LYS A 53 -2.41 -2.24 7.31
CA LYS A 53 -3.45 -1.25 7.01
C LYS A 53 -2.84 0.15 6.99
N ARG A 54 -3.05 0.90 5.91
CA ARG A 54 -2.50 2.26 5.76
C ARG A 54 -3.14 3.17 6.81
N PRO A 55 -2.36 3.85 7.68
CA PRO A 55 -2.93 4.79 8.63
C PRO A 55 -3.59 5.97 7.89
N THR A 56 -4.70 6.44 8.46
CA THR A 56 -5.42 7.62 7.98
C THR A 56 -4.82 8.88 8.60
N ARG A 57 -4.66 9.94 7.80
CA ARG A 57 -4.33 11.26 8.32
C ARG A 57 -5.57 11.91 8.95
N PRO A 58 -5.47 12.51 10.16
CA PRO A 58 -6.60 13.14 10.81
C PRO A 58 -7.29 14.19 9.94
N SER A 59 -8.62 14.24 10.03
CA SER A 59 -9.43 15.26 9.35
C SER A 59 -9.36 16.61 10.05
N ASN A 60 -9.37 16.64 11.39
CA ASN A 60 -9.27 17.87 12.16
C ASN A 60 -7.83 18.18 12.56
N CYS A 61 -7.53 19.46 12.75
CA CYS A 61 -6.20 19.97 13.06
C CYS A 61 -5.97 20.25 14.55
N PHE A 62 -6.57 19.48 15.46
CA PHE A 62 -6.48 19.74 16.90
C PHE A 62 -5.03 19.80 17.41
N THR A 63 -4.17 18.89 16.93
CA THR A 63 -2.72 18.87 17.24
C THR A 63 -1.86 19.56 16.17
N GLY A 64 -2.48 20.21 15.19
CA GLY A 64 -1.82 20.79 14.02
C GLY A 64 -1.44 19.80 12.90
N ASN A 65 -1.51 18.49 13.14
CA ASN A 65 -1.18 17.45 12.15
C ASN A 65 -2.44 16.84 11.51
N CYS A 66 -2.86 17.38 10.37
CA CYS A 66 -4.14 17.06 9.71
C CYS A 66 -4.06 17.16 8.19
N VAL A 67 -5.12 16.75 7.50
CA VAL A 67 -5.21 16.78 6.04
C VAL A 67 -5.20 18.20 5.45
N ASP A 68 -5.76 19.19 6.15
CA ASP A 68 -5.81 20.57 5.63
C ASP A 68 -4.42 21.22 5.57
N ARG A 69 -3.57 20.96 6.57
CA ARG A 69 -2.19 21.45 6.62
C ARG A 69 -1.22 20.56 5.85
N TYR A 70 -1.50 19.26 5.84
CA TYR A 70 -0.65 18.24 5.24
C TYR A 70 -1.48 17.34 4.31
N PRO A 71 -1.82 17.82 3.10
CA PRO A 71 -2.73 17.12 2.21
C PRO A 71 -2.21 15.75 1.79
N ALA A 72 -3.14 14.85 1.49
CA ALA A 72 -2.80 13.58 0.85
C ALA A 72 -2.22 13.84 -0.55
N SER A 73 -1.36 12.94 -1.02
CA SER A 73 -0.78 13.05 -2.35
C SER A 73 -1.86 12.93 -3.42
N GLN A 74 -1.80 13.80 -4.43
CA GLN A 74 -2.59 13.69 -5.65
C GLN A 74 -1.88 12.87 -6.73
N LYS A 75 -0.62 12.48 -6.49
CA LYS A 75 0.16 11.70 -7.43
C LYS A 75 -0.30 10.25 -7.39
N LYS A 76 -0.96 9.83 -8.46
CA LYS A 76 -1.18 8.41 -8.77
C LYS A 76 0.13 7.74 -9.16
N VAL A 77 0.35 6.54 -8.64
CA VAL A 77 1.38 5.62 -9.11
C VAL A 77 0.60 4.42 -9.63
N PHE A 78 0.60 4.21 -10.94
CA PHE A 78 -0.03 3.05 -11.56
C PHE A 78 1.06 2.23 -12.24
N LYS A 79 1.42 1.12 -11.61
CA LYS A 79 2.46 0.19 -12.03
C LYS A 79 1.95 -1.24 -11.80
N PRO A 80 1.04 -1.72 -12.67
CA PRO A 80 0.55 -3.09 -12.61
C PRO A 80 1.68 -4.11 -12.55
N VAL A 81 1.45 -5.16 -11.78
CA VAL A 81 2.43 -6.23 -11.63
C VAL A 81 2.53 -7.03 -12.93
N VAL A 82 3.76 -7.34 -13.36
CA VAL A 82 3.99 -8.35 -14.39
C VAL A 82 4.06 -9.69 -13.68
N PHE A 83 3.04 -10.52 -13.84
CA PHE A 83 2.82 -11.71 -13.02
C PHE A 83 3.99 -12.68 -13.03
N ASP A 84 4.60 -12.94 -14.19
CA ASP A 84 5.73 -13.87 -14.30
C ASP A 84 6.93 -13.44 -13.45
N LYS A 85 7.25 -12.14 -13.46
CA LYS A 85 8.34 -11.59 -12.65
C LYS A 85 8.01 -11.61 -11.16
N PHE A 86 6.74 -11.36 -10.81
CA PHE A 86 6.32 -11.38 -9.43
C PHE A 86 6.25 -12.79 -8.85
N LYS A 87 5.95 -13.80 -9.67
CA LYS A 87 5.90 -15.20 -9.24
C LYS A 87 7.20 -15.67 -8.61
N GLU A 88 8.35 -15.21 -9.13
CA GLU A 88 9.67 -15.49 -8.55
C GLU A 88 9.78 -14.93 -7.13
N ILE A 89 9.41 -13.67 -6.93
CA ILE A 89 9.41 -13.00 -5.62
C ILE A 89 8.42 -13.69 -4.66
N LEU A 90 7.22 -13.97 -5.14
CA LEU A 90 6.16 -14.62 -4.36
C LEU A 90 6.63 -15.97 -3.83
N ASN A 91 7.22 -16.81 -4.67
CA ASN A 91 7.69 -18.14 -4.27
C ASN A 91 8.79 -18.09 -3.20
N ILE A 92 9.61 -17.04 -3.19
CA ILE A 92 10.67 -16.86 -2.19
C ILE A 92 10.08 -16.49 -0.81
N PHE A 93 9.07 -15.62 -0.78
CA PHE A 93 8.65 -14.96 0.46
C PHE A 93 7.29 -15.40 1.01
N ARG A 94 6.44 -16.06 0.22
CA ARG A 94 5.04 -16.35 0.61
C ARG A 94 4.94 -17.12 1.92
N ASP A 95 5.80 -18.11 2.11
CA ASP A 95 5.76 -19.01 3.27
C ASP A 95 6.62 -18.53 4.44
N ILE A 96 7.27 -17.37 4.29
CA ILE A 96 8.02 -16.71 5.36
C ILE A 96 7.11 -15.66 5.99
N GLU A 97 6.98 -15.72 7.32
CA GLU A 97 6.23 -14.71 8.09
C GLU A 97 6.78 -13.30 7.78
N PRO A 98 5.93 -12.28 7.50
CA PRO A 98 6.40 -10.95 7.10
C PRO A 98 7.46 -10.30 7.99
N ARG A 99 7.44 -10.57 9.30
CA ARG A 99 8.43 -10.04 10.25
C ARG A 99 9.79 -10.77 10.24
N LYS A 100 9.89 -11.87 9.49
CA LYS A 100 11.06 -12.73 9.36
C LYS A 100 11.61 -12.78 7.92
N ARG A 101 11.09 -11.95 7.02
CA ARG A 101 11.54 -11.82 5.63
C ARG A 101 12.77 -10.93 5.50
#